data_AF-A0A520A0E2-F1
#
_entry.id   AF-A0A520A0E2-F1
#
_cell.length_a   1.000
_cell.length_b   1.000
_cell.length_c   1.000
_cell.angle_alpha   90.00
_cell.angle_beta   90.00
_cell.angle_gamma   90.00
#
_symmetry.space_group_name_H-M   'P 1'
#
loop_
_entity.id
_entity.type
_entity.pdbx_description
1 polymer ?
#
loop_
_entity_poly.entity_id
_entity_poly.type
_entity_poly.pdbx_seq_one_letter_code
_entity_poly.pdbx_strand_id
1 'polypeptide(L)' 'GGTDHQAFDAVGIPGFQFIQDPMDYNTRTHHSNEDTYDRLVEEDLKRSATIIASFVYNTSERTQQIPRKELPKVPETPKP' A
#
# COMPACT_ATOMS: atom_id res chain seq x y z
N GLY A 1 -12.14 -2.66 -2.34
CA GLY A 1 -11.53 -3.19 -1.11
C GLY A 1 -10.81 -2.09 -0.36
N GLY A 2 -10.06 -2.46 0.68
CA GLY A 2 -9.18 -1.58 1.45
C GLY A 2 -7.93 -2.36 1.87
N THR A 3 -6.89 -1.67 2.36
CA THR A 3 -5.59 -2.26 2.72
C THR A 3 -4.91 -1.39 3.78
N ASP A 4 -3.93 -1.94 4.49
CA ASP A 4 -3.42 -1.40 5.75
C ASP A 4 -2.78 -0.01 5.65
N HIS A 5 -2.26 0.37 4.47
CA HIS A 5 -1.68 1.71 4.29
C HIS A 5 -2.69 2.84 4.55
N GLN A 6 -3.99 2.58 4.39
CA GLN A 6 -5.06 3.56 4.60
C GLN A 6 -5.10 4.07 6.05
N ALA A 7 -4.77 3.22 7.03
CA ALA A 7 -4.74 3.61 8.43
C ALA A 7 -3.65 4.65 8.73
N PHE A 8 -2.52 4.58 8.03
CA PHE A 8 -1.44 5.57 8.13
C PHE A 8 -1.80 6.86 7.40
N ASP A 9 -2.36 6.74 6.19
CA ASP A 9 -2.77 7.90 5.39
C ASP A 9 -3.81 8.75 6.12
N ALA A 10 -4.74 8.11 6.83
CA ALA A 10 -5.80 8.75 7.62
C ALA A 10 -5.26 9.70 8.72
N VAL A 11 -4.02 9.50 9.18
CA VAL A 11 -3.37 10.34 10.19
C VAL A 11 -2.17 11.10 9.64
N GLY A 12 -2.14 11.34 8.33
CA GLY A 12 -1.10 12.13 7.66
C GLY A 12 0.29 11.47 7.63
N ILE A 13 0.40 10.18 7.95
CA ILE A 13 1.64 9.40 7.79
C ILE A 13 1.64 8.82 6.37
N PRO A 14 2.69 9.04 5.55
CA PRO A 14 2.76 8.46 4.22
C PRO A 14 2.67 6.93 4.25
N GLY A 15 1.54 6.38 3.80
CA GLY A 15 1.32 4.96 3.58
C GLY A 15 1.23 4.68 2.08
N PHE A 16 1.81 3.57 1.62
CA PHE A 16 1.84 3.20 0.21
C PHE A 16 1.26 1.80 0.01
N GLN A 17 0.50 1.63 -1.07
CA GLN A 17 0.13 0.32 -1.60
C GLN A 17 0.93 0.07 -2.88
N PHE A 18 1.58 -1.08 -2.96
CA PHE A 18 2.18 -1.57 -4.20
C PHE A 18 1.18 -2.51 -4.85
N ILE A 19 0.65 -2.10 -6.00
CA ILE A 19 -0.39 -2.84 -6.73
C ILE A 19 0.25 -3.53 -7.93
N GLN A 20 -0.07 -4.81 -8.11
CA GLN A 20 0.33 -5.61 -9.28
C GLN A 20 -0.61 -5.34 -10.46
N ASP A 21 -0.26 -5.84 -11.65
CA ASP A 21 -1.24 -5.91 -12.73
C ASP A 21 -2.49 -6.67 -12.24
N PRO A 22 -3.72 -6.15 -12.47
CA PRO A 22 -4.93 -6.80 -11.98
C PRO A 22 -5.11 -8.25 -12.42
N MET A 23 -4.58 -8.68 -13.59
CA MET A 23 -4.80 -10.01 -14.15
C MET A 23 -6.27 -10.48 -13.97
N ASP A 24 -6.48 -11.64 -13.34
CA ASP A 24 -7.78 -12.22 -13.06
C ASP A 24 -8.24 -11.95 -11.61
N TYR A 25 -7.60 -11.02 -10.90
CA TYR A 25 -7.77 -10.79 -9.46
C TYR A 25 -9.24 -10.58 -9.09
N ASN A 26 -9.88 -9.58 -9.70
CA ASN A 26 -11.25 -9.22 -9.35
C ASN A 26 -12.31 -10.14 -9.95
N THR A 27 -11.95 -10.97 -10.95
CA THR A 27 -12.91 -11.78 -11.71
C THR A 27 -12.90 -13.24 -11.32
N ARG A 28 -11.78 -13.76 -10.78
CA ARG A 28 -11.62 -15.18 -10.51
C ARG A 28 -10.92 -15.52 -9.20
N THR A 29 -9.80 -14.86 -8.86
CA THR A 29 -8.95 -15.35 -7.77
C THR A 29 -9.25 -14.71 -6.42
N HIS A 30 -9.56 -13.42 -6.35
CA HIS A 30 -9.73 -12.73 -5.08
C HIS A 30 -10.88 -13.32 -4.25
N HIS A 31 -10.58 -13.72 -3.02
CA HIS A 31 -11.53 -14.33 -2.08
C HIS A 31 -12.26 -15.57 -2.63
N SER A 32 -11.59 -16.35 -3.47
CA SER A 32 -12.11 -17.61 -3.97
C SER A 32 -11.18 -18.77 -3.62
N ASN A 33 -11.63 -19.99 -3.87
CA ASN A 33 -10.80 -21.19 -3.81
C ASN A 33 -9.83 -21.32 -5.00
N GLU A 34 -9.86 -20.37 -5.95
CA GLU A 34 -8.89 -20.28 -7.05
C GLU A 34 -7.63 -19.49 -6.67
N ASP A 35 -7.55 -18.89 -5.47
CA ASP A 35 -6.35 -18.22 -4.94
C ASP A 35 -5.32 -19.24 -4.43
N THR A 36 -4.55 -19.80 -5.35
CA THR A 36 -3.59 -20.87 -5.08
C THR A 36 -2.18 -20.50 -5.54
N TYR A 37 -1.19 -21.28 -5.09
CA TYR A 37 0.22 -21.09 -5.46
C TYR A 37 0.46 -21.00 -6.97
N ASP A 38 -0.30 -21.78 -7.76
CA ASP A 38 -0.15 -21.83 -9.22
C ASP A 38 -0.53 -20.53 -9.94
N ARG A 39 -1.19 -19.59 -9.23
CA ARG A 39 -1.53 -18.26 -9.75
C ARG A 39 -0.37 -17.26 -9.60
N LEU A 40 0.69 -17.61 -8.89
CA LEU A 40 1.85 -16.75 -8.71
C LEU A 40 2.70 -16.70 -9.98
N VAL A 41 3.13 -15.50 -10.34
CA VAL A 41 4.10 -15.27 -11.43
C VAL A 41 5.45 -14.94 -10.80
N GLU A 42 6.39 -15.90 -10.84
CA GLU A 42 7.69 -15.80 -10.17
C GLU A 42 8.46 -14.52 -10.54
N GLU A 43 8.47 -14.17 -11.82
CA GLU A 43 9.17 -12.98 -12.30
C GLU A 43 8.56 -11.68 -11.76
N ASP A 44 7.22 -11.61 -11.64
CA ASP A 44 6.55 -10.45 -11.05
C ASP A 44 6.79 -10.35 -9.54
N LEU A 45 6.90 -11.50 -8.84
CA LEU A 45 7.28 -11.53 -7.42
C LEU A 45 8.71 -10.99 -7.22
N LYS A 46 9.69 -11.45 -8.02
CA LYS A 46 11.07 -10.97 -7.97
C LYS A 46 11.16 -9.47 -8.27
N ARG A 47 10.45 -9.01 -9.30
CA ARG A 47 10.39 -7.59 -9.66
C ARG A 47 9.78 -6.76 -8.54
N SER A 48 8.64 -7.19 -7.99
CA SER A 48 7.97 -6.50 -6.88
C SER A 48 8.88 -6.41 -5.65
N ALA A 49 9.54 -7.51 -5.28
CA ALA A 49 10.49 -7.53 -4.18
C ALA A 49 11.66 -6.56 -4.40
N THR A 50 12.20 -6.51 -5.62
CA THR A 50 13.29 -5.60 -5.97
C THR A 50 12.86 -4.13 -5.84
N ILE A 51 11.66 -3.79 -6.33
CA ILE A 51 11.11 -2.43 -6.24
C ILE A 51 10.88 -2.03 -4.78
N ILE A 52 10.23 -2.89 -3.99
CA ILE A 52 9.93 -2.62 -2.58
C ILE A 52 11.23 -2.48 -1.77
N ALA A 53 12.19 -3.38 -1.95
CA ALA A 53 13.48 -3.32 -1.27
C ALA A 53 14.23 -2.02 -1.63
N SER A 54 14.25 -1.66 -2.92
CA SER A 54 14.87 -0.42 -3.39
C SER A 54 14.18 0.81 -2.82
N PHE A 55 12.84 0.81 -2.75
CA PHE A 55 12.08 1.89 -2.15
C PHE A 55 12.42 2.04 -0.66
N VAL A 56 12.34 0.95 0.10
CA VAL A 56 12.63 0.94 1.54
C VAL A 56 14.05 1.44 1.81
N TYR A 57 15.06 0.91 1.11
CA TYR A 57 16.45 1.34 1.25
C TYR A 57 16.62 2.84 0.97
N ASN A 58 16.14 3.32 -0.18
CA ASN A 58 16.27 4.74 -0.48
C ASN A 58 15.53 5.62 0.53
N THR A 59 14.40 5.16 1.08
CA THR A 59 13.69 5.90 2.13
C THR A 59 14.40 5.89 3.48
N SER A 60 15.16 4.83 3.82
CA SER A 60 15.96 4.78 5.06
C SER A 60 17.17 5.69 5.01
N GLU A 61 17.78 5.84 3.83
CA GLU A 61 19.01 6.63 3.65
C GLU A 61 18.76 8.13 3.46
N ARG A 62 17.50 8.58 3.41
CA ARG A 62 17.17 10.00 3.24
C ARG A 62 17.47 10.81 4.49
N THR A 63 18.15 11.95 4.31
CA THR A 63 18.33 12.95 5.38
C THR A 63 17.01 13.61 5.79
N GLN A 64 16.06 13.73 4.87
CA GLN A 64 14.77 14.38 5.09
C GLN A 64 13.61 13.40 4.96
N GLN A 65 12.64 13.54 5.86
CA GLN A 65 11.40 12.78 5.80
C GLN A 65 10.67 12.97 4.47
N ILE A 66 9.86 11.98 4.09
CA ILE A 66 8.92 12.10 2.97
C ILE A 66 7.90 13.19 3.32
N PRO A 67 7.55 14.09 2.38
CA PRO A 67 6.49 15.07 2.59
C PRO A 67 5.21 14.42 3.10
N ARG A 68 4.62 14.99 4.15
CA ARG A 68 3.39 14.50 4.78
C ARG A 68 2.20 15.33 4.34
N LYS A 69 1.02 14.70 4.29
CA LYS A 69 -0.25 15.41 4.13
C LYS A 69 -0.56 16.19 5.42
N GLU A 70 -1.34 17.26 5.31
CA GLU A 70 -1.88 17.93 6.48
C GLU A 70 -2.76 16.96 7.28
N LEU A 71 -2.71 17.07 8.61
CA LEU A 71 -3.57 16.28 9.48
C LEU A 71 -5.05 16.65 9.26
N PRO A 72 -5.98 15.68 9.33
CA PRO A 72 -7.40 16.00 9.35
C PRO A 72 -7.70 17.02 10.45
N LYS A 73 -8.48 18.04 10.12
CA LYS A 73 -8.97 18.98 11.14
C LYS A 73 -9.89 18.21 12.07
N VAL A 74 -9.64 18.30 13.38
CA VAL A 74 -10.58 17.79 14.38
C VAL A 74 -11.91 18.50 14.15
N PRO A 75 -13.03 17.76 13.99
CA PRO A 75 -14.35 18.39 13.87
C PRO A 75 -14.55 19.31 15.07
N GLU A 76 -14.91 20.57 14.83
CA GLU A 76 -15.25 21.47 15.93
C GLU A 76 -16.38 20.82 16.73
N THR A 77 -16.15 20.61 18.02
CA THR A 77 -17.23 20.23 18.94
C THR A 77 -18.34 21.27 18.80
N PRO A 78 -19.61 20.88 18.63
CA PRO A 78 -20.71 21.83 18.58
C PRO A 78 -20.61 22.74 19.81
N LYS A 79 -20.58 24.05 19.58
CA LYS A 79 -20.70 25.02 20.68
C LYS A 79 -22.06 24.76 21.35
N PRO A 80 -22.12 24.81 22.69
CA PRO A 80 -23.36 24.57 23.43
C PRO A 80 -24.47 25.54 23.01
#